data_AF-A0AAP6EHY8-F1
#
_entry.id   AF-A0AAP6EHY8-F1
#
_cell.length_a   1.000
_cell.length_b   1.000
_cell.length_c   1.000
_cell.angle_alpha   90.00
_cell.angle_beta   90.00
_cell.angle_gamma   90.00
#
_symmetry.space_group_name_H-M   'P 1'
#
loop_
_entity.id
_entity.type
_entity.pdbx_description
1 polymer ?
#
loop_
_entity_poly.entity_id
_entity_poly.type
_entity_poly.pdbx_seq_one_letter_code
_entity_poly.pdbx_strand_id
1 'polypeptide(L)'
;MTHPTAGTVTVGGTAPRSLEALRSRQDLSVLAAGASLPAAFVDVLSTALDHLPAALRAGVPVIMAATDYCVAATSQYVGRCVEAEAGGRRLRPSEAMTPEPAQLLQELAQAGGWNGTGHVLISPRAATLQAVRWAWGAVAAGLHEAMVVCEVVQAEHEDGYRIAAVPVTAADSAPRTGGASVVVSGTGLVTAFGDGGTAFWQGLLDGRRELSELTRFDASRFRSRTVCQTRVSGHPTRRALLERARSEALQEAGLDELPGRTLLVSAGVVPHLPQVADAPRIDEIAVEPDWDADGSGVAPSDAVLLAHACASGAFGLAMAREWLLCGLADTAVVTGVSSLNAYDYACLDVLRATSTTAARPFDEHRSGVTIGEGAGVIVLETAERAAARGQTPLATLSGISCRVAGQGLSRLNAHIGAACMRDALAMAGLTTVDYVHGHAPGTRQGDEAELLALDQIGAEHDWRGVPVSSYKGAAGHLLHASVFPGVVAAVRALRDQVLPGTPGLRKPLDARHVRVLRDPEPCDGIRSVLVNNFGFGGNNAAFLLTGGAAGRREWGTDG
;
A
#
# COMPACT_ATOMS: atom_id res chain seq x y z
N MET A 1 -29.11 -5.84 -40.51
CA MET A 1 -29.08 -7.07 -39.69
C MET A 1 -27.98 -7.98 -40.21
N THR A 2 -26.98 -8.27 -39.39
CA THR A 2 -26.04 -9.40 -39.51
C THR A 2 -25.20 -9.38 -38.23
N HIS A 3 -25.17 -10.48 -37.48
CA HIS A 3 -24.38 -10.56 -36.24
C HIS A 3 -22.95 -10.99 -36.55
N PRO A 4 -21.97 -10.51 -35.76
CA PRO A 4 -21.11 -11.47 -35.04
C PRO A 4 -21.30 -11.39 -33.51
N THR A 5 -20.68 -12.32 -32.79
CA THR A 5 -20.88 -12.53 -31.34
C THR A 5 -19.57 -12.46 -30.54
N ALA A 6 -19.43 -11.40 -29.75
CA ALA A 6 -18.62 -11.34 -28.52
C ALA A 6 -19.30 -10.35 -27.57
N GLY A 7 -19.34 -10.65 -26.27
CA GLY A 7 -20.28 -10.00 -25.34
C GLY A 7 -19.89 -8.58 -24.92
N THR A 8 -20.59 -7.56 -25.43
CA THR A 8 -20.60 -6.22 -24.81
C THR A 8 -21.38 -6.24 -23.50
N VAL A 9 -20.77 -5.75 -22.41
CA VAL A 9 -21.47 -5.47 -21.15
C VAL A 9 -21.27 -4.01 -20.79
N THR A 10 -22.31 -3.20 -20.96
CA THR A 10 -22.32 -1.78 -20.56
C THR A 10 -22.61 -1.68 -19.06
N VAL A 11 -21.69 -1.10 -18.27
CA VAL A 11 -21.84 -1.00 -16.79
C VAL A 11 -21.82 0.46 -16.32
N GLY A 12 -22.98 1.11 -16.36
CA GLY A 12 -23.25 2.38 -15.69
C GLY A 12 -24.58 2.35 -14.96
N GLY A 13 -24.70 3.09 -13.85
CA GLY A 13 -25.93 3.16 -13.05
C GLY A 13 -25.85 2.45 -11.70
N THR A 14 -26.48 3.07 -10.71
CA THR A 14 -26.46 2.71 -9.28
C THR A 14 -27.44 1.58 -8.90
N ALA A 15 -26.93 0.58 -8.18
CA ALA A 15 -27.70 -0.31 -7.29
C ALA A 15 -28.83 -1.17 -7.94
N PRO A 16 -29.54 -2.00 -7.15
CA PRO A 16 -28.95 -3.11 -6.40
C PRO A 16 -29.54 -4.45 -6.88
N ARG A 17 -28.83 -5.18 -7.75
CA ARG A 17 -29.20 -6.54 -8.14
C ARG A 17 -28.00 -7.49 -8.03
N SER A 18 -28.23 -8.50 -7.21
CA SER A 18 -27.35 -9.54 -6.68
C SER A 18 -26.40 -10.22 -7.68
N LEU A 19 -25.36 -10.86 -7.12
CA LEU A 19 -24.52 -11.91 -7.73
C LEU A 19 -25.32 -13.07 -8.38
N GLU A 20 -26.64 -13.08 -8.24
CA GLU A 20 -27.57 -13.97 -8.92
C GLU A 20 -27.59 -13.78 -10.44
N ALA A 21 -27.29 -12.57 -10.92
CA ALA A 21 -27.03 -12.32 -12.35
C ALA A 21 -25.67 -12.87 -12.83
N LEU A 22 -24.77 -13.23 -11.91
CA LEU A 22 -23.54 -13.96 -12.19
C LEU A 22 -23.75 -15.47 -12.07
N ARG A 23 -24.68 -15.96 -11.23
CA ARG A 23 -25.08 -17.38 -11.19
C ARG A 23 -25.66 -17.92 -12.52
N SER A 24 -26.13 -17.05 -13.41
CA SER A 24 -26.63 -17.43 -14.75
C SER A 24 -25.56 -17.40 -15.85
N ARG A 25 -24.31 -17.06 -15.53
CA ARG A 25 -23.16 -17.09 -16.45
C ARG A 25 -22.53 -18.48 -16.47
N GLN A 26 -22.63 -19.18 -17.60
CA GLN A 26 -22.05 -20.53 -17.78
C GLN A 26 -20.51 -20.54 -17.75
N ASP A 27 -19.89 -19.37 -17.90
CA ASP A 27 -18.46 -19.11 -17.80
C ASP A 27 -17.95 -18.90 -16.36
N LEU A 28 -18.80 -19.02 -15.34
CA LEU A 28 -18.43 -18.89 -13.92
C LEU A 28 -18.64 -20.20 -13.14
N SER A 29 -17.57 -20.67 -12.51
CA SER A 29 -17.59 -21.87 -11.66
C SER A 29 -17.74 -21.49 -10.18
N VAL A 30 -18.58 -22.23 -9.45
CA VAL A 30 -18.77 -22.13 -8.00
C VAL A 30 -18.44 -23.49 -7.38
N LEU A 31 -17.48 -23.52 -6.45
CA LEU A 31 -17.07 -24.76 -5.78
C LEU A 31 -17.99 -25.17 -4.63
N ALA A 32 -17.97 -26.47 -4.34
CA ALA A 32 -18.72 -27.12 -3.26
C ALA A 32 -17.94 -27.12 -1.93
N ALA A 33 -18.68 -27.29 -0.82
CA ALA A 33 -18.11 -27.38 0.52
C ALA A 33 -17.20 -28.62 0.70
N GLY A 34 -16.17 -28.49 1.55
CA GLY A 34 -15.28 -29.59 1.96
C GLY A 34 -13.91 -29.63 1.27
N ALA A 35 -13.68 -28.84 0.21
CA ALA A 35 -12.34 -28.64 -0.35
C ALA A 35 -11.48 -27.71 0.55
N SER A 36 -10.16 -27.90 0.54
CA SER A 36 -9.26 -26.92 1.18
C SER A 36 -9.21 -25.64 0.35
N LEU A 37 -9.25 -24.47 1.00
CA LEU A 37 -9.22 -23.16 0.33
C LEU A 37 -8.07 -23.02 -0.70
N PRO A 38 -6.84 -23.51 -0.44
CA PRO A 38 -5.74 -23.45 -1.42
C PRO A 38 -5.99 -24.28 -2.66
N ALA A 39 -6.38 -25.56 -2.54
CA ALA A 39 -6.68 -26.42 -3.69
C ALA A 39 -7.88 -25.89 -4.48
N ALA A 40 -8.93 -25.48 -3.77
CA ALA A 40 -10.10 -24.83 -4.36
C ALA A 40 -9.72 -23.57 -5.18
N PHE A 41 -8.77 -22.77 -4.70
CA PHE A 41 -8.28 -21.59 -5.42
C PHE A 41 -7.42 -21.96 -6.63
N VAL A 42 -6.56 -22.97 -6.53
CA VAL A 42 -5.79 -23.52 -7.68
C VAL A 42 -6.74 -23.93 -8.80
N ASP A 43 -7.76 -24.71 -8.49
CA ASP A 43 -8.67 -25.30 -9.48
C ASP A 43 -9.52 -24.23 -10.20
N VAL A 44 -10.07 -23.26 -9.45
CA VAL A 44 -10.86 -22.15 -10.03
C VAL A 44 -9.98 -21.20 -10.84
N LEU A 45 -8.78 -20.84 -10.36
CA LEU A 45 -7.86 -19.99 -11.12
C LEU A 45 -7.39 -20.69 -12.39
N SER A 46 -7.02 -21.97 -12.32
CA SER A 46 -6.60 -22.76 -13.49
C SER A 46 -7.74 -22.85 -14.51
N THR A 47 -8.97 -23.11 -14.06
CA THR A 47 -10.17 -23.11 -14.91
C THR A 47 -10.37 -21.76 -15.61
N ALA A 48 -10.26 -20.63 -14.90
CA ALA A 48 -10.40 -19.30 -15.50
C ALA A 48 -9.26 -18.95 -16.48
N LEU A 49 -8.04 -19.41 -16.22
CA LEU A 49 -6.90 -19.30 -17.15
C LEU A 49 -7.09 -20.19 -18.39
N ASP A 50 -7.74 -21.35 -18.26
CA ASP A 50 -8.05 -22.23 -19.39
C ASP A 50 -9.10 -21.61 -20.35
N HIS A 51 -9.96 -20.71 -19.86
CA HIS A 51 -10.90 -19.97 -20.71
C HIS A 51 -10.21 -18.87 -21.55
N LEU A 52 -8.92 -18.57 -21.32
CA LEU A 52 -8.17 -17.58 -22.09
C LEU A 52 -7.50 -18.20 -23.34
N PRO A 53 -7.38 -17.45 -24.46
CA PRO A 53 -6.62 -17.84 -25.63
C PRO A 53 -5.19 -18.26 -25.28
N ALA A 54 -4.70 -19.35 -25.88
CA ALA A 54 -3.43 -19.97 -25.54
C ALA A 54 -2.21 -19.03 -25.58
N ALA A 55 -2.24 -17.99 -26.43
CA ALA A 55 -1.19 -16.97 -26.50
C ALA A 55 -1.08 -16.11 -25.23
N LEU A 56 -2.19 -15.83 -24.55
CA LEU A 56 -2.22 -14.92 -23.39
C LEU A 56 -1.84 -15.63 -22.08
N ARG A 57 -2.11 -16.94 -21.98
CA ARG A 57 -1.98 -17.73 -20.74
C ARG A 57 -0.61 -17.63 -20.05
N ALA A 58 0.45 -17.32 -20.77
CA ALA A 58 1.81 -17.21 -20.23
C ALA A 58 2.15 -15.82 -19.64
N GLY A 59 1.32 -14.79 -19.86
CA GLY A 59 1.60 -13.39 -19.49
C GLY A 59 0.49 -12.67 -18.71
N VAL A 60 -0.55 -13.39 -18.25
CA VAL A 60 -1.72 -12.80 -17.59
C VAL A 60 -1.47 -12.48 -16.10
N PRO A 61 -1.56 -11.21 -15.66
CA PRO A 61 -1.61 -10.84 -14.24
C PRO A 61 -2.99 -11.16 -13.60
N VAL A 62 -3.01 -11.38 -12.28
CA VAL A 62 -4.20 -11.85 -11.54
C VAL A 62 -4.67 -10.81 -10.50
N ILE A 63 -5.79 -10.14 -10.81
CA ILE A 63 -6.50 -9.13 -10.02
C ILE A 63 -7.52 -9.75 -9.04
N MET A 64 -7.84 -8.97 -8.01
CA MET A 64 -8.07 -9.40 -6.63
C MET A 64 -8.02 -8.11 -5.70
N ALA A 65 -8.21 -8.15 -4.35
CA ALA A 65 -7.94 -7.03 -3.36
C ALA A 65 -8.02 -7.35 -1.81
N ALA A 66 -6.95 -7.75 -1.09
CA ALA A 66 -7.01 -8.36 0.27
C ALA A 66 -7.38 -7.43 1.43
N THR A 67 -8.68 -7.32 1.74
CA THR A 67 -9.14 -6.82 3.05
C THR A 67 -9.29 -7.94 4.07
N ASP A 68 -10.18 -8.91 3.81
CA ASP A 68 -10.76 -9.72 4.87
C ASP A 68 -9.84 -10.85 5.34
N TYR A 69 -9.06 -11.46 4.43
CA TYR A 69 -8.20 -12.60 4.77
C TYR A 69 -7.03 -12.22 5.69
N CYS A 70 -6.34 -11.11 5.37
CA CYS A 70 -5.24 -10.58 6.20
C CYS A 70 -5.71 -10.24 7.61
N VAL A 71 -6.90 -9.64 7.73
CA VAL A 71 -7.52 -9.33 9.01
C VAL A 71 -7.95 -10.60 9.74
N ALA A 72 -8.69 -11.50 9.09
CA ALA A 72 -9.22 -12.71 9.73
C ALA A 72 -8.10 -13.58 10.30
N ALA A 73 -6.99 -13.75 9.57
CA ALA A 73 -5.79 -14.42 10.08
C ALA A 73 -5.19 -13.70 11.31
N THR A 74 -5.14 -12.36 11.29
CA THR A 74 -4.64 -11.55 12.42
C THR A 74 -5.55 -11.64 13.65
N SER A 75 -6.88 -11.58 13.47
CA SER A 75 -7.84 -11.73 14.58
C SER A 75 -7.88 -13.16 15.14
N GLN A 76 -7.75 -14.19 14.30
CA GLN A 76 -7.61 -15.59 14.76
C GLN A 76 -6.26 -15.83 15.48
N TYR A 77 -5.21 -15.11 15.12
CA TYR A 77 -3.95 -15.10 15.87
C TYR A 77 -4.11 -14.44 17.24
N VAL A 78 -4.74 -13.26 17.31
CA VAL A 78 -5.02 -12.57 18.59
C VAL A 78 -5.92 -13.41 19.50
N GLY A 79 -6.99 -14.02 18.97
CA GLY A 79 -7.89 -14.90 19.72
C GLY A 79 -7.14 -16.06 20.38
N ARG A 80 -6.36 -16.82 19.61
CA ARG A 80 -5.54 -17.93 20.13
C ARG A 80 -4.49 -17.49 21.15
N CYS A 81 -3.92 -16.29 21.00
CA CYS A 81 -3.01 -15.73 22.01
C CYS A 81 -3.73 -15.44 23.34
N VAL A 82 -4.95 -14.86 23.28
CA VAL A 82 -5.78 -14.61 24.47
C VAL A 82 -6.22 -15.93 25.14
N GLU A 83 -6.67 -16.92 24.37
CA GLU A 83 -7.02 -18.26 24.86
C GLU A 83 -5.85 -18.94 25.58
N ALA A 84 -4.65 -18.87 24.99
CA ALA A 84 -3.47 -19.49 25.56
C ALA A 84 -3.01 -18.80 26.85
N GLU A 85 -3.02 -17.46 26.90
CA GLU A 85 -2.68 -16.72 28.13
C GLU A 85 -3.73 -16.89 29.23
N ALA A 86 -5.02 -17.00 28.90
CA ALA A 86 -6.06 -17.42 29.83
C ALA A 86 -5.84 -18.85 30.37
N GLY A 87 -5.29 -19.74 29.53
CA GLY A 87 -4.81 -21.07 29.92
C GLY A 87 -3.45 -21.09 30.64
N GLY A 88 -2.89 -19.93 31.03
CA GLY A 88 -1.63 -19.82 31.75
C GLY A 88 -0.37 -20.10 30.91
N ARG A 89 -0.48 -20.18 29.58
CA ARG A 89 0.60 -20.57 28.67
C ARG A 89 0.78 -19.54 27.55
N ARG A 90 1.91 -18.84 27.50
CA ARG A 90 2.25 -18.05 26.31
C ARG A 90 2.52 -18.96 25.10
N LEU A 91 1.81 -18.75 24.00
CA LEU A 91 2.16 -19.30 22.69
C LEU A 91 3.48 -18.70 22.19
N ARG A 92 4.27 -19.47 21.46
CA ARG A 92 5.33 -18.90 20.60
C ARG A 92 4.68 -18.29 19.36
N PRO A 93 5.24 -17.22 18.74
CA PRO A 93 4.68 -16.67 17.50
C PRO A 93 4.50 -17.72 16.38
N SER A 94 5.41 -18.70 16.31
CA SER A 94 5.34 -19.84 15.38
C SER A 94 4.28 -20.90 15.71
N GLU A 95 3.67 -20.87 16.89
CA GLU A 95 2.60 -21.79 17.32
C GLU A 95 1.21 -21.16 17.16
N ALA A 96 1.12 -19.83 17.08
CA ALA A 96 -0.13 -19.08 17.04
C ALA A 96 -0.62 -18.73 15.63
N MET A 97 0.23 -18.85 14.60
CA MET A 97 -0.04 -18.43 13.23
C MET A 97 -0.33 -19.63 12.32
N THR A 98 -1.42 -19.55 11.54
CA THR A 98 -1.87 -20.55 10.56
C THR A 98 -2.72 -19.88 9.50
N PRO A 99 -2.84 -20.52 8.32
CA PRO A 99 -1.97 -20.21 7.20
C PRO A 99 -2.11 -18.74 6.76
N GLU A 100 -1.01 -18.13 6.33
CA GLU A 100 -1.04 -16.76 5.79
C GLU A 100 -1.50 -16.72 4.32
N PRO A 101 -1.91 -15.55 3.79
CA PRO A 101 -2.10 -15.39 2.35
C PRO A 101 -0.78 -15.65 1.59
N ALA A 102 0.35 -15.44 2.25
CA ALA A 102 1.66 -15.88 1.81
C ALA A 102 1.75 -17.41 1.66
N GLN A 103 1.27 -18.18 2.64
CA GLN A 103 1.24 -19.65 2.57
C GLN A 103 0.28 -20.14 1.46
N LEU A 104 -0.90 -19.54 1.31
CA LEU A 104 -1.81 -19.79 0.17
C LEU A 104 -1.06 -19.61 -1.17
N LEU A 105 -0.25 -18.55 -1.31
CA LEU A 105 0.53 -18.28 -2.52
C LEU A 105 1.73 -19.22 -2.70
N GLN A 106 2.34 -19.67 -1.62
CA GLN A 106 3.39 -20.68 -1.67
C GLN A 106 2.82 -22.05 -2.07
N GLU A 107 1.65 -22.42 -1.56
CA GLU A 107 0.94 -23.66 -1.91
C GLU A 107 0.44 -23.60 -3.37
N LEU A 108 -0.07 -22.46 -3.84
CA LEU A 108 -0.39 -22.22 -5.26
C LEU A 108 0.81 -22.46 -6.19
N ALA A 109 1.96 -21.87 -5.87
CA ALA A 109 3.19 -22.04 -6.65
C ALA A 109 3.73 -23.49 -6.60
N GLN A 110 3.50 -24.22 -5.50
CA GLN A 110 3.96 -25.60 -5.32
C GLN A 110 3.02 -26.65 -5.94
N ALA A 111 1.71 -26.43 -5.90
CA ALA A 111 0.71 -27.41 -6.34
C ALA A 111 0.42 -27.36 -7.85
N GLY A 112 0.36 -26.16 -8.44
CA GLY A 112 -0.05 -25.98 -9.84
C GLY A 112 1.09 -25.87 -10.85
N GLY A 113 2.35 -25.87 -10.42
CA GLY A 113 3.50 -25.51 -11.27
C GLY A 113 3.45 -24.05 -11.77
N TRP A 114 2.67 -23.21 -11.10
CA TRP A 114 2.37 -21.84 -11.51
C TRP A 114 3.61 -20.94 -11.44
N ASN A 115 4.09 -20.53 -12.61
CA ASN A 115 5.26 -19.69 -12.82
C ASN A 115 4.91 -18.21 -13.11
N GLY A 116 3.65 -17.82 -12.89
CA GLY A 116 3.06 -16.60 -13.42
C GLY A 116 3.86 -15.34 -13.09
N THR A 117 4.32 -14.64 -14.13
CA THR A 117 5.02 -13.34 -14.02
C THR A 117 4.02 -12.21 -13.80
N GLY A 118 3.25 -12.31 -12.71
CA GLY A 118 2.13 -11.40 -12.41
C GLY A 118 2.06 -10.98 -10.94
N HIS A 119 1.29 -9.92 -10.70
CA HIS A 119 0.93 -9.43 -9.37
C HIS A 119 -0.37 -10.12 -8.88
N VAL A 120 -0.69 -9.97 -7.59
CA VAL A 120 -1.63 -10.82 -6.83
C VAL A 120 -2.29 -10.00 -5.70
N LEU A 121 -3.55 -10.28 -5.30
CA LEU A 121 -4.18 -9.46 -4.24
C LEU A 121 -5.28 -10.06 -3.26
N ILE A 122 -6.12 -11.10 -3.52
CA ILE A 122 -7.34 -11.66 -2.81
C ILE A 122 -8.60 -10.74 -2.52
N SER A 123 -9.68 -10.59 -3.35
CA SER A 123 -10.78 -9.56 -3.13
C SER A 123 -11.92 -9.89 -2.13
N PRO A 124 -12.45 -8.92 -1.34
CA PRO A 124 -13.74 -9.04 -0.64
C PRO A 124 -14.94 -8.81 -1.57
N ARG A 125 -16.10 -9.28 -1.10
CA ARG A 125 -17.43 -9.15 -1.73
C ARG A 125 -17.87 -7.72 -2.04
N ALA A 126 -17.39 -6.73 -1.29
CA ALA A 126 -17.70 -5.31 -1.53
C ALA A 126 -16.90 -4.71 -2.71
N ALA A 127 -15.65 -5.12 -2.89
CA ALA A 127 -14.75 -4.58 -3.90
C ALA A 127 -14.75 -5.36 -5.23
N THR A 128 -15.40 -6.53 -5.31
CA THR A 128 -15.40 -7.37 -6.53
C THR A 128 -15.82 -6.61 -7.80
N LEU A 129 -16.91 -5.86 -7.75
CA LEU A 129 -17.37 -5.04 -8.89
C LEU A 129 -16.33 -3.97 -9.30
N GLN A 130 -15.60 -3.45 -8.32
CA GLN A 130 -14.61 -2.40 -8.46
C GLN A 130 -13.29 -2.94 -9.05
N ALA A 131 -12.88 -4.14 -8.63
CA ALA A 131 -11.78 -4.91 -9.23
C ALA A 131 -12.08 -5.32 -10.68
N VAL A 132 -13.34 -5.69 -10.99
CA VAL A 132 -13.78 -5.94 -12.37
C VAL A 132 -13.75 -4.68 -13.23
N ARG A 133 -14.22 -3.53 -12.71
CA ARG A 133 -14.09 -2.23 -13.41
C ARG A 133 -12.62 -1.89 -13.68
N TRP A 134 -11.75 -2.07 -12.69
CA TRP A 134 -10.31 -1.83 -12.84
C TRP A 134 -9.69 -2.69 -13.94
N ALA A 135 -9.86 -4.02 -13.84
CA ALA A 135 -9.33 -4.98 -14.81
C ALA A 135 -9.80 -4.66 -16.23
N TRP A 136 -11.09 -4.35 -16.41
CA TRP A 136 -11.63 -3.98 -17.71
C TRP A 136 -11.05 -2.66 -18.23
N GLY A 137 -10.87 -1.66 -17.38
CA GLY A 137 -10.20 -0.41 -17.75
C GLY A 137 -8.76 -0.65 -18.21
N ALA A 138 -7.95 -1.37 -17.42
CA ALA A 138 -6.53 -1.60 -17.72
C ALA A 138 -6.34 -2.37 -19.03
N VAL A 139 -7.25 -3.30 -19.30
CA VAL A 139 -7.30 -4.06 -20.54
C VAL A 139 -7.77 -3.20 -21.72
N ALA A 140 -8.82 -2.39 -21.56
CA ALA A 140 -9.29 -1.46 -22.60
C ALA A 140 -8.30 -0.33 -22.91
N ALA A 141 -7.44 0.04 -21.96
CA ALA A 141 -6.34 0.98 -22.13
C ALA A 141 -5.10 0.34 -22.79
N GLY A 142 -5.08 -0.98 -22.99
CA GLY A 142 -3.94 -1.72 -23.54
C GLY A 142 -2.74 -1.82 -22.60
N LEU A 143 -2.95 -1.65 -21.29
CA LEU A 143 -1.91 -1.78 -20.26
C LEU A 143 -1.63 -3.26 -19.95
N HIS A 144 -2.64 -4.12 -20.14
CA HIS A 144 -2.54 -5.58 -20.09
C HIS A 144 -3.40 -6.22 -21.19
N GLU A 145 -2.94 -7.28 -21.85
CA GLU A 145 -3.70 -7.95 -22.92
C GLU A 145 -4.92 -8.74 -22.37
N ALA A 146 -4.77 -9.28 -21.16
CA ALA A 146 -5.83 -9.92 -20.39
C ALA A 146 -5.49 -9.90 -18.89
N MET A 147 -6.51 -10.03 -18.03
CA MET A 147 -6.40 -10.13 -16.58
C MET A 147 -7.45 -11.12 -16.05
N VAL A 148 -7.21 -11.77 -14.91
CA VAL A 148 -8.24 -12.57 -14.20
C VAL A 148 -8.60 -11.88 -12.89
N VAL A 149 -9.88 -11.74 -12.54
CA VAL A 149 -10.35 -11.17 -11.27
C VAL A 149 -10.92 -12.26 -10.36
N CYS A 150 -10.35 -12.46 -9.17
CA CYS A 150 -10.85 -13.47 -8.21
C CYS A 150 -11.54 -12.87 -6.97
N GLU A 151 -12.72 -13.41 -6.64
CA GLU A 151 -13.51 -13.15 -5.44
C GLU A 151 -13.47 -14.38 -4.51
N VAL A 152 -13.36 -14.14 -3.19
CA VAL A 152 -13.47 -15.19 -2.16
C VAL A 152 -14.49 -14.74 -1.11
N VAL A 153 -15.44 -15.61 -0.77
CA VAL A 153 -16.54 -15.30 0.18
C VAL A 153 -16.71 -16.46 1.16
N GLN A 154 -16.82 -16.17 2.46
CA GLN A 154 -17.23 -17.18 3.44
C GLN A 154 -18.68 -17.62 3.18
N ALA A 155 -18.98 -18.91 3.25
CA ALA A 155 -20.33 -19.40 3.06
C ALA A 155 -21.19 -19.12 4.32
N GLU A 156 -22.28 -18.35 4.15
CA GLU A 156 -23.11 -17.84 5.24
C GLU A 156 -23.78 -18.93 6.11
N HIS A 157 -23.84 -20.18 5.63
CA HIS A 157 -24.54 -21.32 6.25
C HIS A 157 -23.76 -22.65 6.18
N GLU A 158 -22.49 -22.63 5.77
CA GLU A 158 -21.63 -23.82 5.61
C GLU A 158 -20.22 -23.48 6.11
N ASP A 159 -19.56 -24.38 6.85
CA ASP A 159 -18.19 -24.15 7.36
C ASP A 159 -17.15 -24.23 6.22
N GLY A 160 -17.12 -23.21 5.36
CA GLY A 160 -16.27 -23.18 4.16
C GLY A 160 -16.34 -21.87 3.38
N TYR A 161 -15.79 -21.91 2.17
CA TYR A 161 -15.61 -20.74 1.30
C TYR A 161 -16.14 -21.02 -0.11
N ARG A 162 -16.60 -19.95 -0.77
CA ARG A 162 -16.91 -19.90 -2.20
C ARG A 162 -15.85 -19.04 -2.88
N ILE A 163 -15.41 -19.48 -4.06
CA ILE A 163 -14.41 -18.80 -4.88
C ILE A 163 -15.01 -18.65 -6.28
N ALA A 164 -14.82 -17.49 -6.89
CA ALA A 164 -15.12 -17.24 -8.30
C ALA A 164 -13.94 -16.51 -8.96
N ALA A 165 -13.72 -16.77 -10.25
CA ALA A 165 -12.69 -16.10 -11.04
C ALA A 165 -13.26 -15.70 -12.41
N VAL A 166 -12.92 -14.49 -12.87
CA VAL A 166 -13.46 -13.89 -14.10
C VAL A 166 -12.32 -13.46 -15.02
N PRO A 167 -12.13 -14.08 -16.20
CA PRO A 167 -11.20 -13.58 -17.20
C PRO A 167 -11.74 -12.31 -17.87
N VAL A 168 -10.86 -11.34 -18.12
CA VAL A 168 -11.14 -10.06 -18.76
C VAL A 168 -10.12 -9.86 -19.87
N THR A 169 -10.57 -9.70 -21.11
CA THR A 169 -9.72 -9.56 -22.31
C THR A 169 -10.14 -8.34 -23.13
N ALA A 170 -9.23 -7.79 -23.93
CA ALA A 170 -9.60 -6.76 -24.89
C ALA A 170 -10.48 -7.39 -25.99
N ALA A 171 -11.45 -6.63 -26.48
CA ALA A 171 -11.95 -6.81 -27.85
C ALA A 171 -10.99 -6.07 -28.79
N ASP A 172 -10.93 -6.47 -30.07
CA ASP A 172 -9.97 -5.96 -31.06
C ASP A 172 -10.15 -4.45 -31.39
N SER A 173 -9.72 -3.61 -30.46
CA SER A 173 -9.72 -2.15 -30.52
C SER A 173 -8.38 -1.66 -30.00
N ALA A 174 -7.55 -1.12 -30.92
CA ALA A 174 -6.17 -0.76 -30.61
C ALA A 174 -6.10 0.34 -29.52
N PRO A 175 -5.05 0.36 -28.67
CA PRO A 175 -5.04 1.22 -27.50
C PRO A 175 -4.85 2.69 -27.84
N ARG A 176 -5.13 3.57 -26.87
CA ARG A 176 -4.60 4.94 -26.86
C ARG A 176 -3.11 4.95 -26.50
N THR A 177 -2.27 4.45 -27.40
CA THR A 177 -0.81 4.51 -27.28
C THR A 177 -0.28 5.94 -27.46
N GLY A 178 -0.35 6.76 -26.42
CA GLY A 178 0.22 8.11 -26.47
C GLY A 178 0.14 8.93 -25.17
N GLY A 179 1.32 9.19 -24.58
CA GLY A 179 1.60 10.37 -23.74
C GLY A 179 1.05 10.41 -22.31
N ALA A 180 -0.10 9.82 -22.04
CA ALA A 180 -0.79 9.93 -20.76
C ALA A 180 0.12 9.51 -19.57
N SER A 181 0.32 10.44 -18.63
CA SER A 181 1.13 10.22 -17.43
C SER A 181 0.35 10.65 -16.19
N VAL A 182 0.52 9.93 -15.08
CA VAL A 182 -0.15 10.22 -13.81
C VAL A 182 0.77 11.03 -12.92
N VAL A 183 0.22 12.08 -12.33
CA VAL A 183 0.98 13.06 -11.54
C VAL A 183 0.36 13.23 -10.16
N VAL A 184 1.22 13.45 -9.17
CA VAL A 184 0.85 13.91 -7.83
C VAL A 184 0.59 15.41 -7.94
N SER A 185 -0.68 15.83 -7.83
CA SER A 185 -1.04 17.25 -7.90
C SER A 185 -1.07 17.92 -6.53
N GLY A 186 -1.36 17.17 -5.46
CA GLY A 186 -1.31 17.67 -4.07
C GLY A 186 -0.99 16.57 -3.07
N THR A 187 -0.29 16.93 -1.99
CA THR A 187 -0.03 16.07 -0.82
C THR A 187 -0.48 16.77 0.46
N GLY A 188 -0.91 15.98 1.45
CA GLY A 188 -1.29 16.51 2.74
C GLY A 188 -1.00 15.53 3.86
N LEU A 189 -0.55 16.03 5.01
CA LEU A 189 0.07 15.20 6.04
C LEU A 189 -0.18 15.70 7.46
N VAL A 190 -0.40 14.76 8.39
CA VAL A 190 -0.36 14.98 9.85
C VAL A 190 0.58 13.96 10.47
N THR A 191 1.52 14.42 11.29
CA THR A 191 2.48 13.56 12.01
C THR A 191 2.73 14.07 13.44
N ALA A 192 3.67 13.44 14.16
CA ALA A 192 4.20 13.96 15.42
C ALA A 192 4.86 15.35 15.31
N PHE A 193 5.36 15.73 14.12
CA PHE A 193 5.85 17.09 13.85
C PHE A 193 4.72 18.15 13.80
N GLY A 194 3.47 17.71 13.73
CA GLY A 194 2.28 18.55 13.55
C GLY A 194 1.59 18.31 12.22
N ASP A 195 0.68 19.23 11.89
CA ASP A 195 0.02 19.30 10.59
C ASP A 195 0.97 19.95 9.57
N GLY A 196 0.93 19.50 8.32
CA GLY A 196 1.69 20.07 7.22
C GLY A 196 2.89 19.23 6.79
N GLY A 197 2.97 18.91 5.50
CA GLY A 197 4.15 18.31 4.88
C GLY A 197 5.42 19.16 5.05
N THR A 198 5.26 20.49 5.17
CA THR A 198 6.36 21.43 5.49
C THR A 198 6.91 21.26 6.91
N ALA A 199 6.05 21.05 7.92
CA ALA A 199 6.48 20.85 9.31
C ALA A 199 7.22 19.52 9.50
N PHE A 200 6.74 18.46 8.84
CA PHE A 200 7.42 17.18 8.74
C PHE A 200 8.77 17.29 8.03
N TRP A 201 8.82 17.96 6.88
CA TRP A 201 10.06 18.11 6.09
C TRP A 201 11.13 18.88 6.84
N GLN A 202 10.80 20.03 7.44
CA GLN A 202 11.76 20.78 8.24
C GLN A 202 12.29 19.94 9.40
N GLY A 203 11.42 19.23 10.12
CA GLY A 203 11.84 18.34 11.21
C GLY A 203 12.76 17.19 10.78
N LEU A 204 12.61 16.70 9.54
CA LEU A 204 13.48 15.70 8.95
C LEU A 204 14.86 16.28 8.56
N LEU A 205 14.90 17.54 8.09
CA LEU A 205 16.14 18.26 7.79
C LEU A 205 16.87 18.77 9.05
N ASP A 206 16.14 19.09 10.12
CA ASP A 206 16.71 19.42 11.44
C ASP A 206 17.32 18.18 12.14
N GLY A 207 17.19 16.98 11.56
CA GLY A 207 17.58 15.71 12.19
C GLY A 207 16.74 15.36 13.44
N ARG A 208 15.59 16.01 13.64
CA ARG A 208 14.76 15.88 14.84
C ARG A 208 14.02 14.54 14.91
N ARG A 209 13.57 14.21 16.12
CA ARG A 209 12.88 12.95 16.45
C ARG A 209 11.79 13.24 17.47
N GLU A 210 10.53 13.22 17.03
CA GLU A 210 9.38 13.60 17.87
C GLU A 210 8.90 12.37 18.67
N LEU A 211 9.77 11.91 19.58
CA LEU A 211 9.54 10.76 20.45
C LEU A 211 8.84 11.21 21.74
N SER A 212 7.77 10.53 22.13
CA SER A 212 7.07 10.72 23.42
C SER A 212 6.88 9.41 24.16
N GLU A 213 6.54 9.49 25.45
CA GLU A 213 5.82 8.40 26.10
C GLU A 213 4.37 8.36 25.56
N LEU A 214 3.80 7.16 25.50
CA LEU A 214 2.49 6.87 24.96
C LEU A 214 1.37 7.26 25.94
N THR A 215 0.63 8.33 25.63
CA THR A 215 -0.45 8.85 26.49
C THR A 215 -1.87 8.58 25.97
N ARG A 216 -2.03 7.71 24.96
CA ARG A 216 -3.30 7.51 24.22
C ARG A 216 -4.17 6.36 24.76
N PHE A 217 -3.61 5.49 25.61
CA PHE A 217 -4.29 4.41 26.34
C PHE A 217 -3.32 3.88 27.42
N ASP A 218 -3.76 2.99 28.32
CA ASP A 218 -2.84 2.38 29.27
C ASP A 218 -1.82 1.45 28.58
N ALA A 219 -0.57 1.88 28.55
CA ALA A 219 0.56 1.15 28.00
C ALA A 219 1.35 0.37 29.07
N SER A 220 0.84 0.25 30.30
CA SER A 220 1.50 -0.43 31.42
C SER A 220 2.00 -1.83 31.06
N ARG A 221 1.17 -2.59 30.34
CA ARG A 221 1.33 -4.00 29.96
C ARG A 221 2.27 -4.26 28.76
N PHE A 222 2.59 -3.26 27.96
CA PHE A 222 3.36 -3.44 26.72
C PHE A 222 4.87 -3.27 26.94
N ARG A 223 5.70 -3.98 26.17
CA ARG A 223 7.18 -3.95 26.31
C ARG A 223 7.80 -2.60 25.92
N SER A 224 7.08 -1.80 25.13
CA SER A 224 7.50 -0.46 24.70
C SER A 224 6.42 0.56 25.03
N ARG A 225 6.86 1.76 25.40
CA ARG A 225 5.98 2.93 25.64
C ARG A 225 6.43 4.15 24.83
N THR A 226 7.47 4.02 24.01
CA THR A 226 7.98 5.13 23.19
C THR A 226 7.29 5.11 21.83
N VAL A 227 6.63 6.21 21.50
CA VAL A 227 5.86 6.42 20.26
C VAL A 227 6.20 7.76 19.63
N CYS A 228 5.68 8.00 18.43
CA CYS A 228 5.62 9.34 17.84
C CYS A 228 4.15 9.73 17.69
N GLN A 229 3.56 10.40 18.68
CA GLN A 229 2.13 10.77 18.67
C GLN A 229 1.89 12.17 18.10
N THR A 230 0.76 12.40 17.43
CA THR A 230 0.41 13.71 16.85
C THR A 230 0.20 14.77 17.93
N ARG A 231 0.38 16.03 17.55
CA ARG A 231 0.18 17.19 18.43
C ARG A 231 -1.30 17.48 18.76
N VAL A 232 -2.23 16.66 18.26
CA VAL A 232 -3.66 16.77 18.58
C VAL A 232 -3.92 16.26 20.01
N SER A 233 -4.64 17.05 20.79
CA SER A 233 -4.93 16.79 22.21
C SER A 233 -5.97 15.69 22.42
N GLY A 234 -5.84 14.92 23.52
CA GLY A 234 -6.78 13.88 23.89
C GLY A 234 -6.62 12.60 23.05
N HIS A 235 -7.73 12.02 22.60
CA HIS A 235 -7.76 10.84 21.73
C HIS A 235 -8.31 11.28 20.36
N PRO A 236 -7.45 11.61 19.38
CA PRO A 236 -7.91 12.08 18.07
C PRO A 236 -8.62 10.95 17.30
N THR A 237 -9.83 11.21 16.80
CA THR A 237 -10.53 10.25 15.93
C THR A 237 -9.81 10.14 14.59
N ARG A 238 -9.92 8.97 13.94
CA ARG A 238 -9.30 8.75 12.61
C ARG A 238 -9.76 9.79 11.59
N ARG A 239 -11.06 10.14 11.58
CA ARG A 239 -11.63 11.22 10.75
C ARG A 239 -11.03 12.60 11.03
N ALA A 240 -10.77 12.97 12.29
CA ALA A 240 -10.21 14.28 12.65
C ALA A 240 -8.74 14.47 12.25
N LEU A 241 -7.99 13.38 12.08
CA LEU A 241 -6.63 13.42 11.49
C LEU A 241 -6.70 13.45 9.96
N LEU A 242 -7.64 12.71 9.35
CA LEU A 242 -7.84 12.70 7.90
C LEU A 242 -8.23 14.07 7.34
N GLU A 243 -9.20 14.78 7.94
CA GLU A 243 -9.64 16.08 7.38
C GLU A 243 -8.54 17.16 7.40
N ARG A 244 -7.62 17.13 8.38
CA ARG A 244 -6.44 18.00 8.40
C ARG A 244 -5.53 17.73 7.21
N ALA A 245 -5.22 16.46 6.94
CA ALA A 245 -4.44 16.07 5.77
C ALA A 245 -5.19 16.33 4.44
N ARG A 246 -6.52 16.12 4.39
CA ARG A 246 -7.35 16.39 3.22
C ARG A 246 -7.35 17.88 2.86
N SER A 247 -7.44 18.77 3.86
CA SER A 247 -7.40 20.21 3.63
C SER A 247 -6.07 20.68 3.02
N GLU A 248 -4.92 20.17 3.48
CA GLU A 248 -3.62 20.47 2.87
C GLU A 248 -3.53 19.89 1.45
N ALA A 249 -3.94 18.63 1.23
CA ALA A 249 -3.82 17.97 -0.06
C ALA A 249 -4.69 18.61 -1.15
N LEU A 250 -5.90 19.05 -0.82
CA LEU A 250 -6.78 19.79 -1.73
C LEU A 250 -6.23 21.19 -2.03
N GLN A 251 -5.69 21.89 -1.03
CA GLN A 251 -5.06 23.19 -1.21
C GLN A 251 -3.79 23.12 -2.07
N GLU A 252 -2.89 22.15 -1.80
CA GLU A 252 -1.68 21.95 -2.60
C GLU A 252 -2.03 21.51 -4.04
N ALA A 253 -3.11 20.73 -4.21
CA ALA A 253 -3.68 20.40 -5.51
C ALA A 253 -4.40 21.57 -6.21
N GLY A 254 -4.72 22.68 -5.55
CA GLY A 254 -5.53 23.74 -6.15
C GLY A 254 -6.95 23.27 -6.52
N LEU A 255 -7.62 22.61 -5.58
CA LEU A 255 -9.00 22.13 -5.69
C LEU A 255 -9.79 22.60 -4.45
N ASP A 256 -10.91 23.29 -4.64
CA ASP A 256 -11.80 23.68 -3.53
C ASP A 256 -12.63 22.49 -3.01
N GLU A 257 -13.01 21.58 -3.92
CA GLU A 257 -13.75 20.35 -3.63
C GLU A 257 -13.30 19.20 -4.56
N LEU A 258 -13.73 17.97 -4.27
CA LEU A 258 -13.41 16.80 -5.09
C LEU A 258 -14.32 16.72 -6.33
N PRO A 259 -13.78 16.59 -7.56
CA PRO A 259 -14.60 16.44 -8.76
C PRO A 259 -15.50 15.20 -8.69
N GLY A 260 -16.73 15.28 -9.21
CA GLY A 260 -17.73 14.19 -9.18
C GLY A 260 -17.42 12.91 -9.98
N ARG A 261 -16.17 12.73 -10.44
CA ARG A 261 -15.61 11.48 -10.99
C ARG A 261 -14.30 11.11 -10.28
N THR A 262 -14.29 11.23 -8.96
CA THR A 262 -13.12 10.95 -8.12
C THR A 262 -13.13 9.49 -7.65
N LEU A 263 -12.03 8.78 -7.86
CA LEU A 263 -11.72 7.55 -7.13
C LEU A 263 -11.24 7.91 -5.72
N LEU A 264 -11.75 7.24 -4.69
CA LEU A 264 -11.21 7.29 -3.34
C LEU A 264 -10.58 5.94 -2.97
N VAL A 265 -9.37 5.94 -2.41
CA VAL A 265 -8.65 4.74 -1.99
C VAL A 265 -8.20 4.88 -0.54
N SER A 266 -8.92 4.24 0.38
CA SER A 266 -8.59 4.18 1.79
C SER A 266 -7.56 3.08 2.06
N ALA A 267 -6.37 3.47 2.50
CA ALA A 267 -5.34 2.60 3.03
C ALA A 267 -5.58 2.37 4.52
N GLY A 268 -5.99 1.16 4.90
CA GLY A 268 -6.46 0.89 6.26
C GLY A 268 -6.48 -0.59 6.65
N VAL A 269 -7.19 -0.85 7.74
CA VAL A 269 -7.58 -2.16 8.26
C VAL A 269 -9.02 -2.04 8.79
N VAL A 270 -9.80 -3.10 8.69
CA VAL A 270 -11.14 -3.21 9.30
C VAL A 270 -11.13 -4.46 10.17
N PRO A 271 -10.77 -4.38 11.46
CA PRO A 271 -10.59 -5.55 12.32
C PRO A 271 -11.91 -6.27 12.61
N HIS A 272 -11.95 -7.58 12.39
CA HIS A 272 -12.94 -8.43 13.04
C HIS A 272 -12.58 -8.56 14.52
N LEU A 273 -13.14 -7.67 15.35
CA LEU A 273 -12.98 -7.73 16.80
C LEU A 273 -13.92 -8.80 17.40
N PRO A 274 -13.42 -9.71 18.25
CA PRO A 274 -14.32 -10.47 19.13
C PRO A 274 -14.99 -9.51 20.13
N GLN A 275 -16.25 -9.77 20.48
CA GLN A 275 -16.97 -8.99 21.50
C GLN A 275 -16.44 -9.32 22.91
N VAL A 276 -15.34 -8.68 23.29
CA VAL A 276 -14.75 -8.72 24.63
C VAL A 276 -14.93 -7.37 25.33
N ALA A 277 -15.02 -7.39 26.66
CA ALA A 277 -14.97 -6.17 27.45
C ALA A 277 -13.65 -5.42 27.21
N ASP A 278 -13.70 -4.09 27.28
CA ASP A 278 -12.56 -3.18 27.08
C ASP A 278 -11.86 -3.30 25.71
N ALA A 279 -12.55 -3.84 24.69
CA ALA A 279 -12.14 -3.70 23.30
C ALA A 279 -12.16 -2.21 22.88
N PRO A 280 -11.20 -1.72 22.06
CA PRO A 280 -11.26 -0.36 21.54
C PRO A 280 -12.44 -0.19 20.59
N ARG A 281 -12.99 1.02 20.48
CA ARG A 281 -14.18 1.29 19.66
C ARG A 281 -13.84 1.16 18.17
N ILE A 282 -14.83 0.81 17.35
CA ILE A 282 -14.56 0.53 15.92
C ILE A 282 -13.98 1.75 15.18
N ASP A 283 -14.38 2.98 15.53
CA ASP A 283 -13.84 4.24 14.99
C ASP A 283 -12.42 4.61 15.48
N GLU A 284 -11.87 3.85 16.43
CA GLU A 284 -10.48 3.98 16.91
C GLU A 284 -9.52 3.08 16.13
N ILE A 285 -10.01 2.01 15.50
CA ILE A 285 -9.19 0.97 14.84
C ILE A 285 -9.52 0.81 13.34
N ALA A 286 -10.78 0.93 12.96
CA ALA A 286 -11.21 0.98 11.57
C ALA A 286 -11.34 2.44 11.10
N VAL A 287 -11.15 2.64 9.80
CA VAL A 287 -11.97 3.62 9.08
C VAL A 287 -13.05 2.81 8.40
N GLU A 288 -14.20 2.62 9.06
CA GLU A 288 -15.37 2.15 8.34
C GLU A 288 -15.77 3.24 7.33
N PRO A 289 -15.91 2.90 6.03
CA PRO A 289 -16.23 3.88 5.00
C PRO A 289 -17.74 4.21 5.00
N ASP A 290 -18.25 4.74 6.12
CA ASP A 290 -19.55 5.42 6.17
C ASP A 290 -19.40 6.83 5.55
N TRP A 291 -19.10 6.80 4.24
CA TRP A 291 -18.76 7.93 3.37
C TRP A 291 -19.99 8.45 2.61
N ASP A 292 -21.11 7.70 2.59
CA ASP A 292 -22.44 8.24 2.24
C ASP A 292 -22.86 9.36 3.23
N ALA A 293 -22.35 9.33 4.46
CA ALA A 293 -22.70 10.25 5.53
C ALA A 293 -21.62 11.30 5.88
N ASP A 294 -20.46 11.32 5.19
CA ASP A 294 -19.30 12.11 5.61
C ASP A 294 -19.15 13.49 4.93
N GLY A 295 -19.80 13.71 3.78
CA GLY A 295 -19.71 14.95 3.01
C GLY A 295 -18.46 15.07 2.11
N SER A 296 -17.76 13.97 1.85
CA SER A 296 -16.59 13.92 0.95
C SER A 296 -16.88 14.27 -0.51
N GLY A 297 -18.13 14.07 -0.96
CA GLY A 297 -18.59 14.29 -2.33
C GLY A 297 -18.34 13.13 -3.31
N VAL A 298 -17.79 12.00 -2.83
CA VAL A 298 -17.45 10.84 -3.67
C VAL A 298 -18.56 9.79 -3.60
N ALA A 299 -18.94 9.21 -4.74
CA ALA A 299 -19.96 8.16 -4.79
C ALA A 299 -19.42 6.83 -4.21
N PRO A 300 -20.20 6.04 -3.46
CA PRO A 300 -19.74 4.78 -2.86
C PRO A 300 -19.22 3.74 -3.86
N SER A 301 -19.67 3.76 -5.12
CA SER A 301 -19.15 2.88 -6.19
C SER A 301 -17.67 3.14 -6.52
N ASP A 302 -17.18 4.32 -6.17
CA ASP A 302 -15.89 4.85 -6.59
C ASP A 302 -14.93 4.97 -5.37
N ALA A 303 -15.34 4.44 -4.20
CA ALA A 303 -14.54 4.35 -2.98
C ALA A 303 -14.07 2.91 -2.70
N VAL A 304 -12.78 2.74 -2.42
CA VAL A 304 -12.11 1.45 -2.20
C VAL A 304 -11.46 1.41 -0.81
N LEU A 305 -11.42 0.24 -0.17
CA LEU A 305 -10.54 -0.06 0.97
C LEU A 305 -9.43 -1.04 0.53
N LEU A 306 -8.18 -0.76 0.88
CA LEU A 306 -7.03 -1.66 0.65
C LEU A 306 -6.26 -1.93 1.97
N ALA A 307 -5.93 -3.20 2.22
CA ALA A 307 -5.26 -3.65 3.45
C ALA A 307 -4.02 -4.55 3.17
N HIS A 308 -3.00 -3.99 2.54
CA HIS A 308 -1.70 -4.63 2.28
C HIS A 308 -0.69 -4.39 3.42
N ALA A 309 -1.16 -4.54 4.66
CA ALA A 309 -0.43 -4.20 5.89
C ALA A 309 0.22 -2.79 5.77
N CYS A 310 1.53 -2.67 5.99
CA CYS A 310 2.25 -1.40 5.88
C CYS A 310 2.27 -0.80 4.47
N ALA A 311 1.98 -1.59 3.43
CA ALA A 311 2.02 -1.22 2.02
C ALA A 311 0.68 -0.74 1.43
N SER A 312 -0.42 -0.77 2.18
CA SER A 312 -1.78 -0.42 1.71
C SER A 312 -1.83 0.83 0.83
N GLY A 313 -1.21 1.94 1.26
CA GLY A 313 -1.22 3.18 0.49
C GLY A 313 -0.42 3.13 -0.81
N ALA A 314 0.68 2.37 -0.88
CA ALA A 314 1.46 2.21 -2.10
C ALA A 314 0.73 1.32 -3.13
N PHE A 315 0.06 0.26 -2.68
CA PHE A 315 -0.88 -0.49 -3.54
C PHE A 315 -2.04 0.40 -4.01
N GLY A 316 -2.49 1.34 -3.18
CA GLY A 316 -3.47 2.36 -3.56
C GLY A 316 -2.98 3.32 -4.64
N LEU A 317 -1.72 3.77 -4.59
CA LEU A 317 -1.10 4.56 -5.66
C LEU A 317 -1.07 3.81 -6.99
N ALA A 318 -0.80 2.49 -6.96
CA ALA A 318 -0.78 1.65 -8.16
C ALA A 318 -2.18 1.57 -8.79
N MET A 319 -3.19 1.16 -8.02
CA MET A 319 -4.56 1.08 -8.52
C MET A 319 -5.08 2.45 -9.02
N ALA A 320 -4.79 3.53 -8.28
CA ALA A 320 -5.18 4.88 -8.68
C ALA A 320 -4.52 5.35 -9.98
N ARG A 321 -3.23 5.03 -10.19
CA ARG A 321 -2.52 5.27 -11.45
C ARG A 321 -3.24 4.62 -12.62
N GLU A 322 -3.53 3.33 -12.51
CA GLU A 322 -4.19 2.61 -13.60
C GLU A 322 -5.59 3.18 -13.88
N TRP A 323 -6.41 3.43 -12.85
CA TRP A 323 -7.76 4.00 -13.03
C TRP A 323 -7.78 5.33 -13.79
N LEU A 324 -6.79 6.19 -13.55
CA LEU A 324 -6.63 7.47 -14.24
C LEU A 324 -6.20 7.27 -15.71
N LEU A 325 -5.21 6.41 -15.96
CA LEU A 325 -4.78 6.07 -17.33
C LEU A 325 -5.89 5.42 -18.16
N CYS A 326 -6.79 4.68 -17.50
CA CYS A 326 -7.95 4.04 -18.10
C CYS A 326 -9.15 4.99 -18.30
N GLY A 327 -9.09 6.22 -17.80
CA GLY A 327 -10.20 7.17 -17.82
C GLY A 327 -11.43 6.72 -17.00
N LEU A 328 -11.26 5.75 -16.08
CA LEU A 328 -12.31 5.29 -15.17
C LEU A 328 -12.67 6.39 -14.16
N ALA A 329 -11.63 7.06 -13.64
CA ALA A 329 -11.74 8.26 -12.82
C ALA A 329 -11.07 9.45 -13.51
N ASP A 330 -11.55 10.64 -13.18
CA ASP A 330 -10.98 11.93 -13.58
C ASP A 330 -9.87 12.38 -12.61
N THR A 331 -9.97 11.95 -11.35
CA THR A 331 -9.11 12.33 -10.23
C THR A 331 -9.10 11.16 -9.26
N ALA A 332 -8.01 10.92 -8.55
CA ALA A 332 -7.93 9.86 -7.56
C ALA A 332 -7.30 10.37 -6.25
N VAL A 333 -7.87 9.94 -5.13
CA VAL A 333 -7.45 10.34 -3.78
C VAL A 333 -7.01 9.10 -3.04
N VAL A 334 -5.72 8.96 -2.76
CA VAL A 334 -5.21 7.91 -1.88
C VAL A 334 -5.07 8.50 -0.48
N THR A 335 -5.73 7.89 0.51
CA THR A 335 -5.89 8.43 1.87
C THR A 335 -5.61 7.35 2.91
N GLY A 336 -5.20 7.69 4.12
CA GLY A 336 -5.05 6.72 5.21
C GLY A 336 -4.56 7.32 6.52
N VAL A 337 -4.85 6.63 7.63
CA VAL A 337 -4.62 7.13 8.98
C VAL A 337 -4.29 6.01 9.97
N SER A 338 -3.22 6.21 10.75
CA SER A 338 -2.85 5.40 11.89
C SER A 338 -3.06 6.21 13.17
N SER A 339 -4.08 5.86 13.95
CA SER A 339 -4.29 6.34 15.32
C SER A 339 -3.66 5.37 16.32
N LEU A 340 -3.05 5.88 17.38
CA LEU A 340 -2.52 5.02 18.45
C LEU A 340 -3.67 4.41 19.25
N ASN A 341 -3.90 3.12 19.05
CA ASN A 341 -4.92 2.32 19.74
C ASN A 341 -4.33 1.01 20.30
N ALA A 342 -4.98 0.43 21.30
CA ALA A 342 -4.45 -0.72 22.03
C ALA A 342 -4.45 -2.05 21.25
N TYR A 343 -5.17 -2.14 20.12
CA TYR A 343 -5.19 -3.32 19.25
C TYR A 343 -3.95 -3.37 18.35
N ASP A 344 -3.71 -2.32 17.56
CA ASP A 344 -2.53 -2.24 16.67
C ASP A 344 -1.22 -2.38 17.47
N TYR A 345 -1.19 -1.83 18.69
CA TYR A 345 -0.07 -1.96 19.62
C TYR A 345 0.11 -3.38 20.15
N ALA A 346 -0.98 -4.09 20.49
CA ALA A 346 -0.92 -5.48 20.93
C ALA A 346 -0.43 -6.41 19.80
N CYS A 347 -0.98 -6.26 18.60
CA CYS A 347 -0.57 -7.03 17.42
C CYS A 347 0.95 -6.95 17.19
N LEU A 348 1.53 -5.74 17.26
CA LEU A 348 2.96 -5.54 17.07
C LEU A 348 3.82 -5.94 18.28
N ASP A 349 3.30 -5.92 19.51
CA ASP A 349 4.05 -6.33 20.70
C ASP A 349 4.14 -7.86 20.85
N VAL A 350 3.09 -8.61 20.49
CA VAL A 350 3.10 -10.09 20.48
C VAL A 350 4.01 -10.63 19.36
N LEU A 351 3.99 -9.99 18.17
CA LEU A 351 4.98 -10.23 17.10
C LEU A 351 6.42 -9.82 17.50
N ARG A 352 6.59 -9.14 18.64
CA ARG A 352 7.84 -8.53 19.12
C ARG A 352 8.47 -7.53 18.14
N ALA A 353 7.65 -6.92 17.28
CA ALA A 353 8.10 -5.97 16.27
C ALA A 353 8.50 -4.61 16.88
N THR A 354 7.91 -4.21 18.01
CA THR A 354 8.23 -2.93 18.68
C THR A 354 9.60 -2.95 19.36
N SER A 355 10.37 -1.86 19.16
CA SER A 355 11.60 -1.56 19.90
C SER A 355 11.26 -1.03 21.29
N THR A 356 12.00 -1.47 22.31
CA THR A 356 11.87 -0.99 23.70
C THR A 356 12.60 0.34 23.95
N THR A 357 13.16 0.99 22.93
CA THR A 357 13.83 2.29 23.05
C THR A 357 13.32 3.26 21.97
N ALA A 358 13.84 3.17 20.75
CA ALA A 358 13.29 3.82 19.56
C ALA A 358 13.82 3.15 18.28
N ALA A 359 13.03 3.18 17.20
CA ALA A 359 13.49 2.77 15.87
C ALA A 359 14.74 3.55 15.45
N ARG A 360 15.65 2.84 14.77
CA ARG A 360 16.81 3.42 14.08
C ARG A 360 16.95 2.70 12.73
N PRO A 361 16.33 3.22 11.67
CA PRO A 361 16.42 2.61 10.35
C PRO A 361 17.88 2.43 9.94
N PHE A 362 18.22 1.27 9.39
CA PHE A 362 19.57 0.92 8.88
C PHE A 362 20.73 1.01 9.91
N ASP A 363 20.48 1.10 11.22
CA ASP A 363 21.52 1.13 12.26
C ASP A 363 21.98 -0.29 12.65
N GLU A 364 23.27 -0.48 12.95
CA GLU A 364 23.78 -1.77 13.45
C GLU A 364 23.03 -2.23 14.71
N HIS A 365 22.66 -1.29 15.58
CA HIS A 365 21.99 -1.56 16.85
C HIS A 365 20.47 -1.40 16.79
N ARG A 366 19.88 -1.40 15.59
CA ARG A 366 18.43 -1.44 15.37
C ARG A 366 17.78 -2.65 16.07
N SER A 367 16.55 -2.46 16.53
CA SER A 367 15.91 -3.34 17.53
C SER A 367 14.40 -3.52 17.38
N GLY A 368 13.77 -2.90 16.39
CA GLY A 368 12.32 -2.90 16.18
C GLY A 368 11.76 -1.52 15.81
N VAL A 369 10.45 -1.46 15.65
CA VAL A 369 9.71 -0.26 15.24
C VAL A 369 9.38 0.64 16.43
N THR A 370 9.30 1.95 16.18
CA THR A 370 8.55 2.91 16.99
C THR A 370 7.25 3.15 16.24
N ILE A 371 6.10 2.97 16.89
CA ILE A 371 4.80 3.19 16.24
C ILE A 371 4.55 4.70 16.16
N GLY A 372 4.18 5.17 14.96
CA GLY A 372 3.87 6.57 14.67
C GLY A 372 2.37 6.77 14.48
N GLU A 373 1.88 7.89 14.99
CA GLU A 373 0.51 8.36 14.78
C GLU A 373 0.50 9.41 13.66
N GLY A 374 -0.51 9.37 12.80
CA GLY A 374 -0.65 10.35 11.73
C GLY A 374 -1.63 9.96 10.64
N ALA A 375 -1.83 10.88 9.71
CA ALA A 375 -2.70 10.73 8.56
C ALA A 375 -2.02 11.31 7.32
N GLY A 376 -2.46 10.88 6.14
CA GLY A 376 -2.04 11.50 4.89
C GLY A 376 -3.04 11.31 3.77
N VAL A 377 -2.98 12.23 2.81
CA VAL A 377 -3.80 12.28 1.60
C VAL A 377 -2.89 12.64 0.41
N ILE A 378 -3.08 11.97 -0.71
CA ILE A 378 -2.40 12.23 -1.99
C ILE A 378 -3.48 12.38 -3.06
N VAL A 379 -3.46 13.50 -3.77
CA VAL A 379 -4.30 13.74 -4.96
C VAL A 379 -3.49 13.39 -6.20
N LEU A 380 -4.06 12.53 -7.04
CA LEU A 380 -3.53 12.08 -8.32
C LEU A 380 -4.50 12.46 -9.45
N GLU A 381 -3.94 12.84 -10.58
CA GLU A 381 -4.68 13.02 -11.85
C GLU A 381 -3.75 12.74 -13.05
N THR A 382 -4.26 12.84 -14.27
CA THR A 382 -3.38 12.81 -15.45
C THR A 382 -2.74 14.18 -15.68
N ALA A 383 -1.52 14.20 -16.23
CA ALA A 383 -0.79 15.43 -16.53
C ALA A 383 -1.59 16.39 -17.44
N GLU A 384 -2.40 15.84 -18.36
CA GLU A 384 -3.27 16.61 -19.24
C GLU A 384 -4.37 17.33 -18.48
N ARG A 385 -4.94 16.70 -17.43
CA ARG A 385 -5.94 17.34 -16.56
C ARG A 385 -5.32 18.45 -15.71
N ALA A 386 -4.17 18.17 -15.08
CA ALA A 386 -3.45 19.16 -14.29
C ALA A 386 -3.10 20.40 -15.15
N ALA A 387 -2.57 20.17 -16.36
CA ALA A 387 -2.29 21.24 -17.31
C ALA A 387 -3.55 21.98 -17.77
N ALA A 388 -4.66 21.28 -18.05
CA ALA A 388 -5.93 21.89 -18.50
C ALA A 388 -6.55 22.83 -17.45
N ARG A 389 -6.25 22.65 -16.17
CA ARG A 389 -6.65 23.54 -15.06
C ARG A 389 -5.53 24.46 -14.55
N GLY A 390 -4.38 24.51 -15.25
CA GLY A 390 -3.24 25.38 -14.92
C GLY A 390 -2.38 24.94 -13.73
N GLN A 391 -2.59 23.75 -13.18
CA GLN A 391 -1.82 23.21 -12.06
C GLN A 391 -0.44 22.75 -12.52
N THR A 392 0.61 23.18 -11.81
CA THR A 392 1.94 22.56 -11.91
C THR A 392 1.99 21.37 -10.94
N PRO A 393 2.19 20.12 -11.40
CA PRO A 393 2.23 18.98 -10.50
C PRO A 393 3.51 18.92 -9.67
N LEU A 394 3.45 18.22 -8.54
CA LEU A 394 4.55 18.08 -7.58
C LEU A 394 5.58 17.03 -8.01
N ALA A 395 5.10 15.92 -8.59
CA ALA A 395 5.93 14.85 -9.17
C ALA A 395 5.09 13.99 -10.12
N THR A 396 5.75 13.28 -11.04
CA THR A 396 5.14 12.25 -11.91
C THR A 396 5.34 10.86 -11.30
N LEU A 397 4.28 10.06 -11.22
CA LEU A 397 4.32 8.65 -10.81
C LEU A 397 4.76 7.78 -12.00
N SER A 398 6.04 7.93 -12.35
CA SER A 398 6.66 7.36 -13.56
C SER A 398 6.69 5.84 -13.61
N GLY A 399 6.77 5.16 -12.47
CA GLY A 399 6.78 3.69 -12.42
C GLY A 399 6.35 3.16 -11.06
N ILE A 400 5.75 1.97 -11.01
CA ILE A 400 5.25 1.35 -9.77
C ILE A 400 5.14 -0.17 -9.92
N SER A 401 5.41 -0.90 -8.83
CA SER A 401 5.29 -2.35 -8.73
C SER A 401 4.76 -2.75 -7.36
N CYS A 402 4.03 -3.88 -7.29
CA CYS A 402 3.28 -4.32 -6.11
C CYS A 402 3.27 -5.87 -6.00
N ARG A 403 4.31 -6.46 -5.42
CA ARG A 403 4.53 -7.92 -5.34
C ARG A 403 4.18 -8.51 -3.97
N VAL A 404 3.22 -9.43 -3.91
CA VAL A 404 2.95 -10.23 -2.70
C VAL A 404 3.83 -11.49 -2.71
N ALA A 405 4.63 -11.69 -1.66
CA ALA A 405 5.60 -12.78 -1.53
C ALA A 405 5.07 -13.92 -0.65
N GLY A 406 5.08 -15.15 -1.16
CA GLY A 406 4.58 -16.31 -0.41
C GLY A 406 5.46 -16.79 0.75
N GLN A 407 6.72 -16.35 0.81
CA GLN A 407 7.76 -17.01 1.62
C GLN A 407 8.20 -16.19 2.83
N GLY A 408 7.49 -16.36 3.95
CA GLY A 408 7.94 -15.94 5.28
C GLY A 408 7.02 -14.92 5.95
N LEU A 409 6.49 -15.34 7.10
CA LEU A 409 5.37 -14.76 7.87
C LEU A 409 5.48 -13.25 8.20
N SER A 410 6.70 -12.70 8.20
CA SER A 410 6.97 -11.30 8.57
C SER A 410 8.23 -10.71 7.91
N ARG A 411 8.84 -11.40 6.95
CA ARG A 411 10.12 -11.01 6.36
C ARG A 411 9.95 -10.51 4.94
N LEU A 412 10.59 -9.39 4.64
CA LEU A 412 10.96 -9.06 3.26
C LEU A 412 11.88 -10.16 2.72
N ASN A 413 11.53 -10.72 1.57
CA ASN A 413 12.44 -11.53 0.77
C ASN A 413 13.22 -10.59 -0.17
N ALA A 414 14.54 -10.53 -0.02
CA ALA A 414 15.39 -9.59 -0.76
C ALA A 414 15.24 -9.70 -2.28
N HIS A 415 15.07 -10.91 -2.83
CA HIS A 415 14.88 -11.11 -4.26
C HIS A 415 13.52 -10.60 -4.76
N ILE A 416 12.46 -10.65 -3.93
CA ILE A 416 11.15 -10.07 -4.27
C ILE A 416 11.17 -8.55 -4.14
N GLY A 417 11.88 -8.01 -3.13
CA GLY A 417 12.14 -6.57 -3.03
C GLY A 417 12.89 -6.05 -4.26
N ALA A 418 13.97 -6.75 -4.65
CA ALA A 418 14.74 -6.44 -5.86
C ALA A 418 13.85 -6.52 -7.11
N ALA A 419 13.08 -7.59 -7.29
CA ALA A 419 12.14 -7.70 -8.40
C ALA A 419 11.14 -6.54 -8.46
N CYS A 420 10.57 -6.15 -7.32
CA CYS A 420 9.63 -5.04 -7.22
C CYS A 420 10.28 -3.70 -7.64
N MET A 421 11.50 -3.42 -7.16
CA MET A 421 12.26 -2.25 -7.60
C MET A 421 12.61 -2.30 -9.08
N ARG A 422 12.97 -3.47 -9.62
CA ARG A 422 13.30 -3.67 -11.05
C ARG A 422 12.13 -3.37 -11.97
N ASP A 423 10.93 -3.87 -11.67
CA ASP A 423 9.75 -3.61 -12.51
C ASP A 423 9.40 -2.11 -12.49
N ALA A 424 9.51 -1.47 -11.31
CA ALA A 424 9.20 -0.05 -11.16
C ALA A 424 10.20 0.84 -11.92
N LEU A 425 11.49 0.49 -11.89
CA LEU A 425 12.55 1.11 -12.70
C LEU A 425 12.29 0.94 -14.20
N ALA A 426 11.98 -0.29 -14.63
CA ALA A 426 11.68 -0.61 -16.03
C ALA A 426 10.43 0.13 -16.54
N MET A 427 9.37 0.23 -15.73
CA MET A 427 8.17 1.01 -16.06
C MET A 427 8.47 2.50 -16.22
N ALA A 428 9.39 3.05 -15.43
CA ALA A 428 9.85 4.43 -15.55
C ALA A 428 10.88 4.66 -16.69
N GLY A 429 11.33 3.60 -17.38
CA GLY A 429 12.40 3.67 -18.38
C GLY A 429 13.79 3.98 -17.79
N LEU A 430 13.98 3.71 -16.50
CA LEU A 430 15.20 4.02 -15.75
C LEU A 430 16.03 2.76 -15.45
N THR A 431 17.35 2.91 -15.35
CA THR A 431 18.26 1.89 -14.79
C THR A 431 18.85 2.32 -13.44
N THR A 432 18.74 3.59 -13.06
CA THR A 432 19.25 4.14 -11.80
C THR A 432 18.40 5.31 -11.33
N VAL A 433 18.62 5.74 -10.09
CA VAL A 433 17.93 6.87 -9.45
C VAL A 433 18.90 7.76 -8.71
N ASP A 434 18.51 9.02 -8.53
CA ASP A 434 19.30 10.01 -7.81
C ASP A 434 19.16 9.81 -6.27
N TYR A 435 18.07 9.19 -5.79
CA TYR A 435 17.80 8.93 -4.37
C TYR A 435 16.87 7.72 -4.14
N VAL A 436 17.04 7.03 -3.00
CA VAL A 436 16.14 5.98 -2.50
C VAL A 436 15.54 6.37 -1.14
N HIS A 437 14.22 6.51 -1.06
CA HIS A 437 13.51 6.54 0.21
C HIS A 437 13.16 5.12 0.67
N GLY A 438 13.89 4.61 1.66
CA GLY A 438 13.78 3.24 2.15
C GLY A 438 12.52 2.97 2.98
N HIS A 439 12.03 1.73 2.92
CA HIS A 439 10.98 1.28 3.81
C HIS A 439 11.48 1.24 5.26
N ALA A 440 12.60 0.55 5.51
CA ALA A 440 13.47 0.59 6.69
C ALA A 440 12.75 0.92 8.02
N PRO A 441 12.02 -0.04 8.60
CA PRO A 441 11.22 0.15 9.80
C PRO A 441 12.05 0.15 11.11
N GLY A 442 13.37 -0.05 11.06
CA GLY A 442 14.24 -0.17 12.23
C GLY A 442 14.32 -1.59 12.79
N THR A 443 13.91 -2.59 12.00
CA THR A 443 13.93 -4.01 12.39
C THR A 443 15.21 -4.68 11.94
N ARG A 444 15.65 -5.75 12.61
CA ARG A 444 16.86 -6.45 12.15
C ARG A 444 16.68 -7.08 10.78
N GLN A 445 15.59 -7.81 10.58
CA GLN A 445 15.35 -8.63 9.38
C GLN A 445 14.87 -7.82 8.17
N GLY A 446 14.09 -6.76 8.36
CA GLY A 446 13.56 -5.94 7.26
C GLY A 446 14.62 -5.04 6.64
N ASP A 447 15.27 -4.21 7.45
CA ASP A 447 16.29 -3.25 7.01
C ASP A 447 17.50 -3.95 6.34
N GLU A 448 17.84 -5.16 6.78
CA GLU A 448 18.90 -5.99 6.20
C GLU A 448 18.49 -6.61 4.85
N ALA A 449 17.26 -7.14 4.75
CA ALA A 449 16.73 -7.65 3.49
C ALA A 449 16.52 -6.54 2.44
N GLU A 450 16.26 -5.30 2.87
CA GLU A 450 16.13 -4.14 1.99
C GLU A 450 17.49 -3.69 1.43
N LEU A 451 18.53 -3.60 2.27
CA LEU A 451 19.88 -3.31 1.78
C LEU A 451 20.41 -4.41 0.85
N LEU A 452 20.11 -5.69 1.13
CA LEU A 452 20.43 -6.80 0.21
C LEU A 452 19.67 -6.70 -1.13
N ALA A 453 18.41 -6.26 -1.11
CA ALA A 453 17.63 -6.02 -2.32
C ALA A 453 18.18 -4.85 -3.15
N LEU A 454 18.61 -3.78 -2.48
CA LEU A 454 19.24 -2.60 -3.09
C LEU A 454 20.63 -2.91 -3.65
N ASP A 455 21.44 -3.70 -2.94
CA ASP A 455 22.74 -4.16 -3.46
C ASP A 455 22.58 -5.12 -4.66
N GLN A 456 21.53 -5.95 -4.70
CA GLN A 456 21.22 -6.74 -5.90
C GLN A 456 20.93 -5.84 -7.11
N ILE A 457 20.01 -4.88 -6.98
CA ILE A 457 19.64 -3.97 -8.08
C ILE A 457 20.80 -3.06 -8.48
N GLY A 458 21.58 -2.62 -7.50
CA GLY A 458 22.79 -1.84 -7.73
C GLY A 458 23.89 -2.61 -8.46
N ALA A 459 24.03 -3.91 -8.22
CA ALA A 459 24.94 -4.76 -8.98
C ALA A 459 24.43 -5.01 -10.42
N GLU A 460 23.12 -5.15 -10.61
CA GLU A 460 22.49 -5.36 -11.93
C GLU A 460 22.54 -4.11 -12.83
N HIS A 461 22.75 -2.92 -12.27
CA HIS A 461 22.75 -1.64 -12.99
C HIS A 461 23.97 -0.74 -12.73
N ASP A 462 25.07 -1.27 -12.17
CA ASP A 462 26.31 -0.55 -11.81
C ASP A 462 26.08 0.75 -11.01
N TRP A 463 25.22 0.68 -9.98
CA TRP A 463 25.01 1.80 -9.05
C TRP A 463 26.25 2.02 -8.17
N ARG A 464 26.57 3.30 -7.91
CA ARG A 464 27.82 3.72 -7.25
C ARG A 464 27.55 4.64 -6.06
N GLY A 465 27.07 4.06 -4.97
CA GLY A 465 26.82 4.78 -3.72
C GLY A 465 25.55 5.64 -3.73
N VAL A 466 24.51 5.18 -4.43
CA VAL A 466 23.19 5.86 -4.52
C VAL A 466 22.67 6.12 -3.10
N PRO A 467 22.29 7.36 -2.75
CA PRO A 467 21.92 7.71 -1.38
C PRO A 467 20.60 7.08 -0.96
N VAL A 468 20.54 6.56 0.27
CA VAL A 468 19.33 5.95 0.86
C VAL A 468 19.07 6.43 2.28
N SER A 469 17.81 6.71 2.63
CA SER A 469 17.41 7.11 3.99
C SER A 469 15.94 6.80 4.31
N SER A 470 15.52 6.97 5.57
CA SER A 470 14.13 6.72 6.01
C SER A 470 13.69 7.65 7.13
N TYR A 471 12.48 8.20 7.01
CA TYR A 471 11.89 9.11 8.02
C TYR A 471 11.51 8.40 9.34
N LYS A 472 11.48 7.06 9.37
CA LYS A 472 10.81 6.30 10.45
C LYS A 472 11.54 6.33 11.79
N GLY A 473 12.80 6.77 11.79
CA GLY A 473 13.54 7.13 13.00
C GLY A 473 13.12 8.48 13.61
N ALA A 474 12.40 9.32 12.86
CA ALA A 474 11.99 10.69 13.21
C ALA A 474 10.51 10.79 13.64
N ALA A 475 9.60 10.31 12.79
CA ALA A 475 8.14 10.35 12.98
C ALA A 475 7.51 8.98 13.29
N GLY A 476 8.34 7.94 13.52
CA GLY A 476 7.88 6.58 13.75
C GLY A 476 7.34 5.91 12.48
N HIS A 477 6.71 4.75 12.65
CA HIS A 477 6.14 3.94 11.58
C HIS A 477 4.60 4.02 11.64
N LEU A 478 3.99 4.72 10.68
CA LEU A 478 2.55 5.00 10.60
C LEU A 478 1.74 3.83 10.00
N LEU A 479 2.20 2.59 10.19
CA LEU A 479 1.53 1.35 9.74
C LEU A 479 1.12 1.43 8.25
N HIS A 480 -0.15 1.15 7.91
CA HIS A 480 -0.74 1.29 6.56
C HIS A 480 -0.68 2.70 5.96
N ALA A 481 -0.54 3.74 6.79
CA ALA A 481 -0.35 5.13 6.38
C ALA A 481 1.13 5.52 6.19
N SER A 482 2.06 4.55 6.19
CA SER A 482 3.50 4.83 6.03
C SER A 482 3.93 5.35 4.66
N VAL A 483 3.08 5.26 3.64
CA VAL A 483 3.41 5.79 2.31
C VAL A 483 3.45 7.31 2.31
N PHE A 484 2.58 7.98 3.08
CA PHE A 484 2.35 9.42 2.94
C PHE A 484 3.54 10.28 3.34
N PRO A 485 4.23 10.06 4.48
CA PRO A 485 5.46 10.81 4.78
C PRO A 485 6.62 10.44 3.86
N GLY A 486 6.60 9.24 3.26
CA GLY A 486 7.58 8.81 2.24
C GLY A 486 7.40 9.56 0.91
N VAL A 487 6.15 9.71 0.44
CA VAL A 487 5.82 10.54 -0.73
C VAL A 487 6.17 12.00 -0.49
N VAL A 488 5.82 12.56 0.67
CA VAL A 488 6.20 13.94 1.01
C VAL A 488 7.73 14.09 1.06
N ALA A 489 8.47 13.17 1.67
CA ALA A 489 9.94 13.23 1.68
C ALA A 489 10.55 13.16 0.25
N ALA A 490 10.00 12.31 -0.62
CA ALA A 490 10.46 12.18 -2.00
C ALA A 490 10.11 13.41 -2.86
N VAL A 491 8.88 13.93 -2.77
CA VAL A 491 8.44 15.17 -3.42
C VAL A 491 9.27 16.36 -2.97
N ARG A 492 9.55 16.48 -1.66
CA ARG A 492 10.32 17.61 -1.13
C ARG A 492 11.81 17.49 -1.44
N ALA A 493 12.39 16.28 -1.52
CA ALA A 493 13.73 16.08 -2.07
C ALA A 493 13.83 16.51 -3.55
N LEU A 494 12.86 16.11 -4.39
CA LEU A 494 12.78 16.55 -5.80
C LEU A 494 12.65 18.07 -5.93
N ARG A 495 11.84 18.71 -5.08
CA ARG A 495 11.55 20.14 -5.15
C ARG A 495 12.69 21.01 -4.60
N ASP A 496 13.20 20.66 -3.42
CA ASP A 496 14.14 21.50 -2.65
C ASP A 496 15.61 21.14 -2.92
N GLN A 497 15.89 20.08 -3.69
CA GLN A 497 17.24 19.63 -4.06
C GLN A 497 18.13 19.30 -2.84
N VAL A 498 17.51 18.77 -1.79
CA VAL A 498 18.17 18.30 -0.55
C VAL A 498 17.74 16.86 -0.27
N LEU A 499 18.72 16.00 -0.01
CA LEU A 499 18.51 14.61 0.39
C LEU A 499 18.33 14.55 1.92
N PRO A 500 17.24 13.95 2.44
CA PRO A 500 17.02 13.88 3.87
C PRO A 500 17.90 12.79 4.51
N GLY A 501 18.37 13.05 5.74
CA GLY A 501 19.08 12.06 6.55
C GLY A 501 18.18 10.95 7.11
N THR A 502 18.73 10.16 8.04
CA THR A 502 18.02 9.09 8.77
C THR A 502 18.08 9.39 10.28
N PRO A 503 17.14 10.18 10.83
CA PRO A 503 17.25 10.66 12.21
C PRO A 503 17.32 9.55 13.26
N GLY A 504 18.40 9.56 14.05
CA GLY A 504 18.70 8.55 15.06
C GLY A 504 19.68 7.46 14.63
N LEU A 505 20.11 7.44 13.36
CA LEU A 505 21.20 6.60 12.88
C LEU A 505 22.53 6.99 13.54
N ARG A 506 23.32 6.01 14.01
CA ARG A 506 24.60 6.23 14.69
C ARG A 506 25.75 5.47 14.05
N LYS A 507 25.50 4.24 13.60
CA LYS A 507 26.41 3.44 12.81
C LYS A 507 25.62 2.74 11.71
N PRO A 508 25.76 3.15 10.44
CA PRO A 508 25.08 2.50 9.32
C PRO A 508 25.53 1.05 9.18
N LEU A 509 24.63 0.23 8.65
CA LEU A 509 24.97 -1.04 8.04
C LEU A 509 25.79 -0.82 6.78
N ASP A 510 26.74 -1.71 6.53
CA ASP A 510 27.51 -1.73 5.29
C ASP A 510 26.61 -2.18 4.11
N ALA A 511 26.74 -1.48 2.99
CA ALA A 511 26.16 -1.83 1.69
C ALA A 511 27.18 -1.48 0.60
N ARG A 512 27.08 -2.10 -0.57
CA ARG A 512 28.07 -1.99 -1.66
C ARG A 512 27.71 -0.91 -2.69
N HIS A 513 26.42 -0.81 -3.03
CA HIS A 513 25.94 -0.01 -4.15
C HIS A 513 25.11 1.20 -3.71
N VAL A 514 24.63 1.22 -2.46
CA VAL A 514 23.92 2.34 -1.84
C VAL A 514 24.68 2.91 -0.64
N ARG A 515 24.47 4.20 -0.34
CA ARG A 515 25.07 4.90 0.81
C ARG A 515 23.97 5.35 1.76
N VAL A 516 23.93 4.78 2.96
CA VAL A 516 22.95 5.17 3.98
C VAL A 516 23.27 6.56 4.53
N LEU A 517 22.38 7.53 4.31
CA LEU A 517 22.53 8.90 4.82
C LEU A 517 22.18 8.97 6.31
N ARG A 518 23.10 9.50 7.11
CA ARG A 518 22.85 9.85 8.52
C ARG A 518 22.18 11.21 8.63
N ASP A 519 22.87 12.21 8.10
CA ASP A 519 22.51 13.61 8.14
C ASP A 519 22.05 14.04 6.73
N PRO A 520 21.25 15.11 6.59
CA PRO A 520 20.85 15.61 5.28
C PRO A 520 22.02 16.22 4.50
N GLU A 521 21.92 16.19 3.17
CA GLU A 521 22.94 16.75 2.27
C GLU A 521 22.29 17.45 1.06
N PRO A 522 22.77 18.64 0.64
CA PRO A 522 22.36 19.25 -0.63
C PRO A 522 22.80 18.37 -1.82
N CYS A 523 21.96 18.27 -2.84
CA CYS A 523 22.26 17.51 -4.05
C CYS A 523 21.58 18.14 -5.27
N ASP A 524 22.37 18.79 -6.12
CA ASP A 524 21.89 19.36 -7.39
C ASP A 524 21.57 18.26 -8.41
N GLY A 525 20.41 18.36 -9.05
CA GLY A 525 20.03 17.50 -10.17
C GLY A 525 19.19 16.28 -9.82
N ILE A 526 18.65 16.19 -8.59
CA ILE A 526 17.68 15.14 -8.22
C ILE A 526 16.47 15.27 -9.15
N ARG A 527 16.23 14.25 -9.97
CA ARG A 527 15.10 14.13 -10.91
C ARG A 527 14.28 12.87 -10.67
N SER A 528 14.80 11.90 -9.93
CA SER A 528 14.23 10.57 -9.73
C SER A 528 14.44 10.06 -8.30
N VAL A 529 13.34 9.63 -7.68
CA VAL A 529 13.34 9.04 -6.33
C VAL A 529 12.60 7.71 -6.35
N LEU A 530 13.30 6.64 -5.95
CA LEU A 530 12.71 5.33 -5.67
C LEU A 530 12.18 5.30 -4.24
N VAL A 531 10.89 5.05 -4.05
CA VAL A 531 10.26 4.92 -2.73
C VAL A 531 9.89 3.47 -2.51
N ASN A 532 10.50 2.86 -1.49
CA ASN A 532 10.22 1.51 -1.04
C ASN A 532 9.14 1.51 0.04
N ASN A 533 8.12 0.67 -0.11
CA ASN A 533 7.10 0.48 0.90
C ASN A 533 6.73 -1.01 1.03
N PHE A 534 7.51 -1.73 1.83
CA PHE A 534 7.29 -3.14 2.13
C PHE A 534 6.36 -3.32 3.35
N GLY A 535 5.94 -4.57 3.64
CA GLY A 535 4.95 -4.86 4.67
C GLY A 535 4.88 -6.33 5.08
N PHE A 536 4.28 -6.56 6.25
CA PHE A 536 4.04 -7.90 6.80
C PHE A 536 3.18 -8.77 5.85
N GLY A 537 3.27 -10.10 5.99
CA GLY A 537 2.64 -11.04 5.06
C GLY A 537 3.21 -10.98 3.63
N GLY A 538 4.43 -10.45 3.46
CA GLY A 538 5.10 -10.35 2.17
C GLY A 538 4.51 -9.31 1.21
N ASN A 539 3.76 -8.32 1.69
CA ASN A 539 3.18 -7.27 0.84
C ASN A 539 4.23 -6.21 0.46
N ASN A 540 4.81 -6.29 -0.74
CA ASN A 540 5.90 -5.40 -1.17
C ASN A 540 5.44 -4.43 -2.26
N ALA A 541 5.72 -3.14 -2.10
CA ALA A 541 5.58 -2.15 -3.17
C ALA A 541 6.84 -1.29 -3.31
N ALA A 542 7.13 -0.86 -4.54
CA ALA A 542 8.20 0.06 -4.88
C ALA A 542 7.73 0.97 -6.03
N PHE A 543 8.02 2.27 -5.97
CA PHE A 543 7.58 3.23 -6.97
C PHE A 543 8.55 4.39 -7.22
N LEU A 544 8.50 4.96 -8.42
CA LEU A 544 9.36 6.03 -8.89
C LEU A 544 8.56 7.33 -8.98
N LEU A 545 8.93 8.30 -8.16
CA LEU A 545 8.53 9.69 -8.34
C LEU A 545 9.62 10.43 -9.11
N THR A 546 9.24 11.14 -10.18
CA THR A 546 10.15 11.95 -11.00
C THR A 546 9.73 13.41 -11.04
N GLY A 547 10.70 14.30 -11.10
CA GLY A 547 10.51 15.75 -11.11
C GLY A 547 10.65 16.35 -12.51
N GLY A 548 9.75 17.26 -12.88
CA GLY A 548 9.99 18.17 -14.00
C GLY A 548 11.06 19.21 -13.62
N ALA A 549 11.85 19.68 -14.58
CA ALA A 549 12.94 20.64 -14.35
C ALA A 549 12.50 22.07 -13.98
N ALA A 550 11.25 22.27 -13.56
CA ALA A 550 10.58 23.53 -13.33
C ALA A 550 10.06 23.63 -11.89
N GLY A 551 10.96 23.92 -10.95
CA GLY A 551 10.61 24.02 -9.52
C GLY A 551 11.64 24.67 -8.61
N ARG A 552 12.69 25.32 -9.17
CA ARG A 552 13.78 25.90 -8.37
C ARG A 552 13.26 26.96 -7.39
N ARG A 553 13.43 26.71 -6.09
CA ARG A 553 13.57 27.75 -5.07
C ARG A 553 14.97 27.63 -4.50
N GLU A 554 15.67 28.75 -4.38
CA GLU A 554 16.98 28.77 -3.74
C GLU A 554 16.82 28.55 -2.23
N TRP A 555 17.68 27.71 -1.65
CA TRP A 555 17.66 27.42 -0.22
C TRP A 555 18.20 28.62 0.57
N GLY A 556 17.30 29.38 1.20
CA GLY A 556 17.65 30.50 2.07
C GLY A 556 18.03 30.03 3.48
N THR A 557 19.26 30.29 3.91
CA THR A 557 19.75 29.98 5.27
C THR A 557 19.47 31.13 6.25
N ASP A 558 18.20 31.45 6.47
CA ASP A 558 17.77 32.55 7.34
C ASP A 558 17.41 32.07 8.76
N GLY A 559 18.39 32.15 9.68
CA GLY A 559 18.17 32.31 11.13
C GLY A 559 18.08 31.05 11.99
#